data_AF-A0A4Z0V9J1-F1
#
_entry.id   AF-A0A4Z0V9J1-F1
#
_cell.length_a   1.000
_cell.length_b   1.000
_cell.length_c   1.000
_cell.angle_alpha   90.00
_cell.angle_beta   90.00
_cell.angle_gamma   90.00
#
_symmetry.space_group_name_H-M   'P 1'
#
loop_
_entity.id
_entity.type
_entity.pdbx_description
1 polymer ?
#
loop_
_entity_poly.entity_id
_entity_poly.type
_entity_poly.pdbx_seq_one_letter_code
_entity_poly.pdbx_strand_id
1 'polypeptide(L)'
;MTWRPEFDMWHNDKVYLYSTWRSGKYINVHVRLTYSTEPRIFCLAVDPGTIDQKMPDVYLVHIISKDVDYHDRAYYASFDISQLWSLPNVEGIRLHVANSNLDKQIFTFAKPQ
;
A
#
# COMPACT_ATOMS: atom_id res chain seq x y z
N MET A 1 -9.76 0.09 -5.93
CA MET A 1 -8.36 -0.40 -5.95
C MET A 1 -8.14 -1.14 -7.25
N THR A 2 -7.70 -0.45 -8.30
CA THR A 2 -7.54 -1.04 -9.64
C THR A 2 -6.11 -0.86 -10.09
N TRP A 3 -5.46 -1.91 -10.58
CA TRP A 3 -4.12 -1.81 -11.15
C TRP A 3 -4.13 -0.96 -12.42
N ARG A 4 -3.05 -0.22 -12.65
CA ARG A 4 -2.86 0.60 -13.84
C ARG A 4 -1.41 0.47 -14.33
N PRO A 5 -1.15 0.62 -15.64
CA PRO A 5 0.20 0.44 -16.19
C PRO A 5 1.26 1.33 -15.52
N GLU A 6 0.89 2.53 -15.07
CA GLU A 6 1.81 3.41 -14.35
C GLU A 6 2.29 2.83 -13.00
N PHE A 7 1.71 1.73 -12.51
CA PHE A 7 2.10 1.07 -11.25
C PHE A 7 3.05 -0.13 -11.46
N ASP A 8 3.42 -0.47 -12.70
CA ASP A 8 4.26 -1.65 -12.96
C ASP A 8 5.62 -1.57 -12.22
N MET A 9 6.13 -0.35 -12.02
CA MET A 9 7.36 -0.06 -11.26
C MET A 9 7.08 0.45 -9.83
N TRP A 10 5.97 0.03 -9.21
CA TRP A 10 5.52 0.48 -7.87
C TRP A 10 6.58 0.38 -6.75
N HIS A 11 7.60 -0.46 -6.94
CA HIS A 11 8.62 -0.75 -5.94
C HIS A 11 9.88 0.12 -6.03
N ASN A 12 9.96 1.00 -7.03
CA ASN A 12 11.11 1.88 -7.22
C ASN A 12 11.19 2.92 -6.09
N ASP A 13 10.10 3.64 -5.84
CA ASP A 13 10.06 4.71 -4.85
C ASP A 13 9.65 4.16 -3.49
N LYS A 14 10.65 3.66 -2.77
CA LYS A 14 10.44 3.01 -1.46
C LYS A 14 9.85 3.96 -0.42
N VAL A 15 9.14 3.38 0.54
CA VAL A 15 8.59 4.10 1.71
C VAL A 15 9.35 3.68 2.97
N TYR A 16 9.57 4.62 3.89
CA TYR A 16 10.04 4.27 5.23
C TYR A 16 8.81 4.00 6.11
N LEU A 17 8.48 2.73 6.36
CA LEU A 17 7.27 2.36 7.09
C LEU A 17 7.50 2.29 8.61
N TYR A 18 6.81 3.12 9.40
CA TYR A 18 6.81 2.99 10.85
C TYR A 18 5.81 1.95 11.35
N SER A 19 4.56 2.03 10.85
CA SER A 19 3.51 1.08 11.23
C SER A 19 2.44 0.98 10.15
N THR A 20 1.80 -0.19 10.11
CA THR A 20 0.60 -0.44 9.30
C THR A 20 -0.39 -1.26 10.12
N TRP A 21 -1.67 -0.91 10.08
CA TRP A 21 -2.72 -1.59 10.84
C TRP A 21 -4.07 -1.49 10.14
N ARG A 22 -4.93 -2.49 10.36
CA ARG A 22 -6.31 -2.48 9.86
C ARG A 22 -7.26 -1.93 10.92
N SER A 23 -8.20 -1.09 10.49
CA SER A 23 -9.37 -0.69 11.30
C SER A 23 -10.63 -0.76 10.43
N GLY A 24 -11.57 -1.63 10.77
CA GLY A 24 -12.77 -1.85 9.94
C GLY A 24 -12.43 -2.20 8.49
N LYS A 25 -12.96 -1.46 7.53
CA LYS A 25 -12.66 -1.64 6.10
C LYS A 25 -11.47 -0.80 5.62
N TYR A 26 -10.59 -0.36 6.52
CA TYR A 26 -9.47 0.51 6.18
C TYR A 26 -8.12 -0.10 6.55
N ILE A 27 -7.13 0.12 5.69
CA ILE A 27 -5.71 -0.05 6.01
C ILE A 27 -5.13 1.33 6.28
N ASN A 28 -4.49 1.46 7.43
CA ASN A 28 -3.86 2.69 7.89
C ASN A 28 -2.35 2.51 7.90
N VAL A 29 -1.64 3.55 7.51
CA VAL A 29 -0.17 3.56 7.51
C VAL A 29 0.35 4.82 8.17
N HIS A 30 1.45 4.67 8.90
CA HIS A 30 2.33 5.74 9.32
C HIS A 30 3.66 5.55 8.61
N VAL A 31 3.98 6.47 7.70
CA VAL A 31 5.18 6.40 6.86
C VAL A 31 5.97 7.69 6.97
N ARG A 32 7.24 7.62 6.62
CA ARG A 32 8.07 8.77 6.32
C ARG A 32 8.44 8.77 4.84
N LEU A 33 8.18 9.90 4.18
CA LEU A 33 8.44 10.08 2.76
C LEU A 33 9.15 11.41 2.54
N THR A 34 10.01 11.47 1.53
CA THR A 34 10.67 12.70 1.11
C THR A 34 9.64 13.71 0.64
N TYR A 35 9.72 14.95 1.13
CA TYR A 35 8.84 16.02 0.72
C TYR A 35 9.05 16.36 -0.76
N SER A 36 7.96 16.59 -1.49
CA SER A 36 7.99 17.05 -2.87
C SER A 36 6.89 18.09 -3.05
N THR A 37 7.18 19.14 -3.83
CA THR A 37 6.18 20.12 -4.27
C THR A 37 5.33 19.61 -5.43
N GLU A 38 5.79 18.55 -6.11
CA GLU A 38 5.04 17.91 -7.18
C GLU A 38 4.08 16.86 -6.62
N PRO A 39 2.91 16.67 -7.26
CA PRO A 39 2.01 15.58 -6.91
C PRO A 39 2.70 14.21 -6.98
N ARG A 40 2.35 13.33 -6.05
CA ARG A 40 2.78 11.92 -6.04
C ARG A 40 1.59 11.00 -6.19
N ILE A 41 1.82 9.80 -6.68
CA ILE A 41 0.86 8.70 -6.54
C ILE A 41 1.09 8.10 -5.16
N PHE A 42 0.04 8.03 -4.36
CA PHE A 42 0.06 7.34 -3.06
C PHE A 42 -1.29 6.67 -2.81
N CYS A 43 -1.39 5.38 -3.14
CA CYS A 43 -2.65 4.64 -3.13
C CYS A 43 -2.45 3.13 -2.89
N LEU A 44 -3.57 2.40 -2.77
CA LEU A 44 -3.59 0.95 -2.83
C LEU A 44 -4.08 0.44 -4.20
N ALA A 45 -3.36 -0.54 -4.76
CA ALA A 45 -3.74 -1.26 -5.96
C ALA A 45 -3.80 -2.76 -5.68
N VAL A 46 -4.82 -3.45 -6.20
CA VAL A 46 -4.89 -4.93 -6.12
C VAL A 46 -4.19 -5.52 -7.34
N ASP A 47 -3.48 -6.63 -7.17
CA ASP A 47 -3.02 -7.43 -8.30
C ASP A 47 -4.23 -8.12 -8.94
N PRO A 48 -4.54 -7.82 -10.21
CA PRO A 48 -5.69 -8.38 -10.91
C PRO A 48 -5.64 -9.91 -10.99
N GLY A 49 -4.46 -10.54 -10.98
CA GLY A 49 -4.29 -11.99 -11.00
C GLY A 49 -4.66 -12.70 -9.70
N THR A 50 -4.92 -11.94 -8.62
CA THR A 50 -5.19 -12.51 -7.29
C THR A 50 -6.54 -12.12 -6.70
N ILE A 51 -7.35 -11.34 -7.43
CA ILE A 51 -8.60 -10.77 -6.92
C ILE A 51 -9.62 -11.83 -6.44
N ASP A 52 -9.66 -12.99 -7.10
CA ASP A 52 -10.58 -14.08 -6.77
C ASP A 52 -10.03 -15.06 -5.71
N GLN A 53 -8.78 -14.84 -5.25
CA GLN A 53 -8.15 -15.67 -4.24
C GLN A 53 -8.66 -15.33 -2.84
N LYS A 54 -8.51 -16.27 -1.91
CA LYS A 54 -8.84 -16.05 -0.49
C LYS A 54 -8.01 -14.93 0.16
N MET A 55 -6.78 -14.74 -0.33
CA MET A 55 -5.82 -13.74 0.16
C MET A 55 -5.26 -12.91 -1.00
N PRO A 56 -6.05 -12.00 -1.59
CA PRO A 56 -5.58 -11.15 -2.69
C PRO A 56 -4.36 -10.32 -2.28
N ASP A 57 -3.45 -10.14 -3.24
CA ASP A 57 -2.27 -9.29 -3.10
C ASP A 57 -2.64 -7.83 -3.39
N VAL A 58 -2.29 -6.95 -2.46
CA VAL A 58 -2.55 -5.52 -2.51
C VAL A 58 -1.23 -4.78 -2.31
N TYR A 59 -0.99 -3.73 -3.08
CA TYR A 59 0.28 -3.01 -3.12
C TYR A 59 0.08 -1.59 -2.62
N LEU A 60 0.93 -1.15 -1.68
CA LEU A 60 1.09 0.27 -1.36
C LEU A 60 1.95 0.90 -2.46
N VAL A 61 1.29 1.58 -3.39
CA VAL A 61 1.94 2.27 -4.49
C VAL A 61 2.36 3.65 -4.02
N HIS A 62 3.65 3.94 -4.12
CA HIS A 62 4.23 5.27 -3.95
C HIS A 62 5.05 5.56 -5.21
N ILE A 63 4.75 6.66 -5.91
CA ILE A 63 5.52 7.08 -7.09
C ILE A 63 5.68 8.59 -7.08
N ILE A 64 6.92 9.05 -7.23
CA ILE A 64 7.27 10.47 -7.40
C ILE A 64 7.71 10.75 -8.84
N SER A 65 7.42 11.95 -9.35
CA SER A 65 7.69 12.30 -10.75
C SER A 65 9.17 12.46 -11.10
N LYS A 66 10.01 12.68 -10.08
CA LYS A 66 11.47 12.81 -10.18
C LYS A 66 12.08 12.63 -8.79
N ASP A 67 13.35 12.26 -8.75
CA ASP A 67 14.14 12.30 -7.53
C ASP A 67 14.20 13.73 -6.98
N VAL A 68 14.05 13.85 -5.67
CA VAL A 68 14.07 15.14 -4.98
C VAL A 68 15.02 15.08 -3.78
N ASP A 69 15.85 16.10 -3.64
CA ASP A 69 16.74 16.26 -2.50
C ASP A 69 16.09 17.22 -1.50
N TYR A 70 15.15 16.68 -0.72
CA TYR A 70 14.41 17.41 0.32
C TYR A 70 14.41 16.63 1.63
N HIS A 71 13.96 17.28 2.70
CA HIS A 71 13.75 16.61 3.98
C HIS A 71 12.54 15.67 3.94
N ASP A 72 12.63 14.66 4.79
CA ASP A 72 11.55 13.71 5.02
C ASP A 72 10.45 14.30 5.92
N ARG A 73 9.19 13.88 5.69
CA ARG A 73 8.05 14.19 6.57
C ARG A 73 7.31 12.91 6.96
N ALA A 74 6.72 12.93 8.15
CA ALA A 74 5.80 11.89 8.60
C ALA A 74 4.41 12.11 7.99
N TYR A 75 3.82 11.05 7.43
CA TYR A 75 2.49 11.04 6.86
C TYR A 75 1.67 9.92 7.48
N TYR A 76 0.39 10.21 7.70
CA TYR A 76 -0.63 9.24 8.05
C TYR A 76 -1.62 9.15 6.89
N ALA A 77 -1.93 7.94 6.44
CA ALA A 77 -2.93 7.71 5.41
C ALA A 77 -3.82 6.53 5.79
N SER A 78 -5.06 6.59 5.32
CA SER A 78 -6.08 5.56 5.51
C SER A 78 -6.72 5.26 4.17
N PHE A 79 -6.73 3.98 3.78
CA PHE A 79 -7.20 3.52 2.48
C PHE A 79 -8.36 2.57 2.65
N ASP A 80 -9.48 2.85 1.96
CA ASP A 80 -10.64 1.96 1.94
C ASP A 80 -10.34 0.71 1.10
N ILE A 81 -10.49 -0.45 1.73
CA ILE A 81 -10.33 -1.77 1.12
C ILE A 81 -11.67 -2.50 0.95
N SER A 82 -12.81 -1.81 1.13
CA SER A 82 -14.17 -2.36 1.11
C SER A 82 -14.48 -3.19 -0.15
N GLN A 83 -13.92 -2.82 -1.29
CA GLN A 83 -14.07 -3.54 -2.56
C GLN A 83 -13.61 -5.01 -2.48
N LEU A 84 -12.56 -5.31 -1.71
CA LEU A 84 -12.09 -6.68 -1.48
C LEU A 84 -12.63 -7.23 -0.17
N TRP A 85 -12.60 -6.41 0.88
CA TRP A 85 -12.92 -6.85 2.24
C TRP A 85 -14.39 -7.25 2.40
N SER A 86 -15.29 -6.75 1.55
CA SER A 86 -16.71 -7.11 1.59
C SER A 86 -17.03 -8.39 0.80
N LEU A 87 -16.07 -8.94 0.04
CA LEU A 87 -16.27 -10.18 -0.73
C LEU A 87 -16.32 -11.39 0.22
N PRO A 88 -17.25 -12.34 0.02
CA PRO A 88 -17.46 -13.48 0.92
C PRO A 88 -16.34 -14.52 0.83
N ASN A 89 -15.71 -14.69 -0.32
CA ASN A 89 -14.59 -15.62 -0.56
C ASN A 89 -13.25 -15.09 -0.01
N VAL A 90 -13.13 -13.78 0.25
CA VAL A 90 -11.91 -13.16 0.77
C VAL A 90 -11.82 -13.39 2.27
N GLU A 91 -10.77 -14.04 2.71
CA GLU A 91 -10.46 -14.33 4.13
C GLU A 91 -9.49 -13.29 4.73
N GLY A 92 -8.83 -12.50 3.89
CA GLY A 92 -7.90 -11.45 4.28
C GLY A 92 -7.19 -10.86 3.07
N ILE A 93 -6.17 -10.03 3.31
CA ILE A 93 -5.32 -9.48 2.24
C ILE A 93 -3.83 -9.57 2.62
N ARG A 94 -2.97 -9.60 1.61
CA ARG A 94 -1.52 -9.46 1.75
C ARG A 94 -1.11 -8.08 1.21
N LEU A 95 -0.69 -7.20 2.12
CA LEU A 95 -0.19 -5.88 1.76
C LEU A 95 1.31 -5.95 1.46
N HIS A 96 1.67 -5.70 0.21
CA HIS A 96 3.03 -5.51 -0.28
C HIS A 96 3.43 -4.04 -0.11
N VAL A 97 4.59 -3.83 0.50
CA VAL A 97 5.17 -2.51 0.76
C VAL A 97 6.62 -2.55 0.34
N ALA A 98 7.02 -1.66 -0.57
CA ALA A 98 8.42 -1.47 -0.96
C ALA A 98 9.11 -0.68 0.15
N ASN A 99 9.59 -1.40 1.15
CA ASN A 99 10.05 -0.83 2.40
C ASN A 99 11.55 -0.52 2.36
N SER A 100 11.94 0.68 2.80
CA SER A 100 13.35 1.11 2.86
C SER A 100 14.01 0.86 4.22
N ASN A 101 13.24 0.64 5.29
CA ASN A 101 13.78 0.60 6.65
C ASN A 101 14.00 -0.80 7.25
N LEU A 102 13.28 -1.80 6.76
CA LEU A 102 13.32 -3.18 7.24
C LEU A 102 13.21 -4.13 6.05
N ASP A 103 13.76 -5.34 6.19
CA ASP A 103 13.62 -6.42 5.20
C ASP A 103 12.22 -7.08 5.20
N LYS A 104 11.22 -6.41 5.78
CA LYS A 104 9.83 -6.86 5.79
C LYS A 104 9.04 -6.09 4.74
N GLN A 105 8.66 -6.82 3.68
CA GLN A 105 7.95 -6.28 2.52
C GLN A 105 6.47 -6.69 2.45
N ILE A 106 6.05 -7.72 3.21
CA ILE A 106 4.66 -8.24 3.16
C ILE A 106 4.03 -8.23 4.57
N PHE A 107 2.82 -7.70 4.65
CA PHE A 107 2.01 -7.61 5.86
C PHE A 107 0.65 -8.28 5.63
N THR A 108 0.32 -9.28 6.45
CA THR A 108 -0.91 -10.06 6.31
C THR A 108 -1.99 -9.54 7.24
N PHE A 109 -3.18 -9.26 6.70
CA PHE A 109 -4.36 -8.86 7.46
C PHE A 109 -5.49 -9.88 7.24
N ALA A 110 -5.74 -10.74 8.23
CA ALA A 110 -6.85 -11.68 8.20
C ALA A 110 -8.16 -11.02 8.70
N LYS A 111 -9.29 -11.48 8.17
CA LYS A 111 -10.60 -11.19 8.77
C LYS A 111 -10.69 -11.87 10.14
N PRO A 112 -11.38 -11.26 11.12
CA PRO A 112 -11.77 -11.97 12.33
C PRO A 112 -12.59 -13.20 11.94
N GLN A 113 -12.33 -14.34 12.61
CA GLN A 113 -13.17 -15.53 12.51
C GLN A 113 -14.53 -15.31 13.17
#